data_AF-A0A3D1ZHL0-F1
#
_entry.id   AF-A0A3D1ZHL0-F1
#
_cell.length_a   1.000
_cell.length_b   1.000
_cell.length_c   1.000
_cell.angle_alpha   90.00
_cell.angle_beta   90.00
_cell.angle_gamma   90.00
#
_symmetry.space_group_name_H-M   'P 1'
#
loop_
_entity.id
_entity.type
_entity.pdbx_description
1 polymer ?
#
loop_
_entity_poly.entity_id
_entity_poly.type
_entity_poly.pdbx_seq_one_letter_code
_entity_poly.pdbx_strand_id
1 'polypeptide(L)' 'MAPGNGNGKKNLVVIQLTGGNDTLNTVIPYNDGLYYDNRRTVAYKPESVLPISDELAFNPKMGSMKRLWDGGKMAL' A
#
# COMPACT_ATOMS: atom_id res chain seq x y z
N MET A 1 -11.83 -30.24 27.15
CA MET A 1 -11.25 -30.49 25.81
C MET A 1 -10.63 -29.18 25.32
N ALA A 2 -9.31 -29.12 25.15
CA ALA A 2 -8.65 -27.92 24.61
C ALA A 2 -8.80 -27.89 23.07
N PRO A 3 -8.94 -26.72 22.43
CA PRO A 3 -9.08 -26.64 20.98
C PRO A 3 -7.74 -27.03 20.33
N GLY A 4 -7.82 -27.85 19.28
CA GLY A 4 -6.68 -28.37 18.54
C GLY A 4 -5.82 -27.27 17.93
N ASN A 5 -4.52 -27.30 18.23
CA ASN A 5 -3.52 -26.45 17.59
C ASN A 5 -3.31 -26.93 16.14
N GLY A 6 -3.96 -26.28 15.18
CA GLY A 6 -3.78 -26.55 13.76
C GLY A 6 -2.35 -26.21 13.32
N ASN A 7 -1.48 -27.22 13.31
CA ASN A 7 -0.08 -27.13 12.87
C ASN A 7 0.03 -26.98 11.34
N GLY A 8 -0.59 -25.94 10.77
CA GLY A 8 -0.24 -25.46 9.44
C GLY A 8 1.14 -24.80 9.51
N LYS A 9 2.14 -25.33 8.79
CA LYS A 9 3.46 -24.71 8.73
C LYS A 9 3.31 -23.28 8.20
N LYS A 10 3.62 -22.28 9.03
CA LYS A 10 3.66 -20.87 8.60
C LYS A 10 4.95 -20.65 7.84
N ASN A 11 4.84 -20.30 6.56
CA ASN A 11 6.00 -19.95 5.73
C ASN A 11 6.16 -18.43 5.73
N LEU A 12 7.36 -17.95 6.07
CA LEU A 12 7.76 -16.56 5.87
C LEU A 12 8.48 -16.47 4.53
N VAL A 13 7.96 -15.65 3.62
CA VAL A 13 8.62 -15.32 2.36
C VAL A 13 9.13 -13.89 2.48
N VAL A 14 10.43 -13.71 2.38
CA VAL A 14 11.08 -12.39 2.36
C VAL A 14 11.51 -12.09 0.92
N ILE A 15 11.11 -10.94 0.40
CA ILE A 15 11.53 -10.45 -0.92
C ILE A 15 12.38 -9.21 -0.68
N GLN A 16 13.64 -9.26 -1.09
CA GLN A 16 14.50 -8.09 -1.13
C GLN A 16 14.54 -7.55 -2.56
N LEU A 17 14.18 -6.28 -2.70
CA LEU A 17 14.30 -5.54 -3.96
C LEU A 17 15.53 -4.64 -3.88
N THR A 18 16.31 -4.58 -4.95
CA THR A 18 17.44 -3.65 -5.09
C THR A 18 16.99 -2.42 -5.89
N GLY A 19 17.46 -1.24 -5.48
CA GLY A 19 17.05 0.05 -6.05
C GLY A 19 16.36 0.95 -5.01
N GLY A 20 15.82 2.08 -5.46
CA GLY A 20 15.09 3.03 -4.61
C GLY A 20 13.59 2.88 -4.80
N ASN A 21 12.86 2.51 -3.74
CA ASN A 21 11.41 2.63 -3.76
C ASN A 21 11.00 4.08 -3.51
N ASP A 22 10.04 4.57 -4.29
CA ASP A 22 9.42 5.86 -4.08
C ASP A 22 8.25 5.72 -3.11
N THR A 23 8.54 5.88 -1.81
CA THR A 23 7.56 5.61 -0.74
C THR A 23 6.34 6.50 -0.85
N LEU A 24 6.50 7.78 -1.20
CA LEU A 24 5.41 8.75 -1.36
C LEU A 24 4.51 8.47 -2.57
N ASN A 25 4.98 7.72 -3.57
CA ASN A 25 4.13 7.23 -4.66
C ASN A 25 3.67 5.79 -4.46
N THR A 26 4.12 5.11 -3.40
CA THR A 26 3.61 3.81 -2.97
C THR A 26 2.38 4.02 -2.07
N VAL A 27 2.54 4.88 -1.06
CA VAL A 27 1.49 5.34 -0.14
C VAL A 27 1.44 6.87 -0.24
N ILE A 28 0.42 7.36 -0.94
CA ILE A 28 0.28 8.73 -1.38
C ILE A 28 -0.58 9.50 -0.36
N PRO A 29 -0.07 10.58 0.26
CA PRO A 29 -0.88 11.51 1.03
C PRO A 29 -1.66 12.43 0.08
N TYR A 30 -2.70 11.90 -0.56
CA TYR A 30 -3.33 12.51 -1.74
C TYR A 30 -4.15 13.78 -1.44
N ASN A 31 -4.35 14.09 -0.16
CA ASN A 31 -4.99 15.33 0.32
C ASN A 31 -3.98 16.35 0.87
N ASP A 32 -2.67 16.08 0.82
CA ASP A 32 -1.63 16.99 1.29
C ASP A 32 -1.10 17.86 0.14
N GLY A 33 -1.30 19.18 0.24
CA GLY A 33 -0.77 20.15 -0.74
C GLY A 33 0.76 20.10 -0.89
N LEU A 34 1.49 19.80 0.19
CA LEU A 34 2.95 19.71 0.16
C LEU A 34 3.43 18.55 -0.72
N TYR A 35 2.66 17.47 -0.84
CA TYR A 35 2.97 16.39 -1.75
C TYR A 35 2.96 16.88 -3.21
N TYR A 36 2.02 17.74 -3.58
CA TYR A 36 1.94 18.30 -4.93
C TYR A 36 3.01 19.36 -5.18
N ASP A 37 3.27 20.23 -4.20
CA ASP A 37 4.23 21.32 -4.31
C ASP A 37 5.67 20.82 -4.48
N ASN A 38 6.06 19.81 -3.69
CA ASN A 38 7.38 19.17 -3.77
C ASN A 38 7.43 18.08 -4.85
N ARG A 39 6.24 17.64 -5.29
CA ARG A 39 5.88 16.53 -6.20
C ARG A 39 5.84 16.75 -7.70
N ARG A 40 6.03 17.98 -8.18
CA ARG A 40 5.44 18.48 -9.45
C ARG A 40 5.55 17.57 -10.67
N THR A 41 6.64 16.82 -10.81
CA THR A 41 6.90 15.95 -11.97
C THR A 41 6.36 14.52 -11.84
N VAL A 42 6.17 14.05 -10.61
CA VAL A 42 5.88 12.63 -10.30
C VAL A 42 4.64 12.45 -9.44
N ALA A 43 3.95 13.54 -9.08
CA ALA A 43 2.72 13.51 -8.30
C ALA A 43 1.56 12.92 -9.10
N TYR A 44 0.70 12.15 -8.43
CA TYR A 44 -0.54 11.64 -8.99
C TYR A 44 -1.72 12.52 -8.62
N LYS A 45 -2.59 12.80 -9.60
CA LYS A 45 -3.82 13.55 -9.37
C LYS A 45 -4.74 12.81 -8.37
N PRO A 46 -5.44 13.51 -7.46
CA PRO A 46 -6.32 12.89 -6.46
C PRO A 46 -7.34 11.91 -7.05
N GLU A 47 -7.89 12.20 -8.22
CA GLU A 47 -8.89 11.36 -8.90
C GLU A 47 -8.32 10.08 -9.53
N SER A 48 -6.99 9.98 -9.62
CA SER A 48 -6.30 8.85 -10.27
C SER A 48 -5.78 7.80 -9.29
N VAL A 49 -5.67 8.13 -8.00
CA VAL A 49 -5.11 7.23 -6.99
C VAL A 49 -6.15 6.25 -6.46
N LEU A 50 -5.74 5.29 -5.65
CA LEU A 50 -6.61 4.28 -5.05
C LEU A 50 -6.75 4.54 -3.55
N PRO A 51 -7.78 5.27 -3.06
CA PRO A 51 -7.92 5.62 -1.65
C PRO A 51 -7.97 4.37 -0.75
N ILE A 52 -7.22 4.42 0.35
CA ILE A 52 -7.22 3.39 1.40
C ILE A 52 -7.65 3.93 2.77
N SER A 53 -7.67 5.26 2.91
CA SER A 53 -8.26 6.03 4.01
C SER A 53 -8.67 7.41 3.49
N ASP A 54 -9.13 8.28 4.39
CA ASP A 54 -9.46 9.69 4.08
C ASP A 54 -8.22 10.54 3.73
N GLU A 55 -7.01 10.05 4.01
CA GLU A 55 -5.76 10.81 3.85
C GLU A 55 -4.77 10.11 2.92
N LEU A 56 -4.84 8.78 2.84
CA LEU A 56 -3.86 7.96 2.14
C LEU A 56 -4.50 7.20 0.97
N ALA A 57 -3.72 7.04 -0.09
CA ALA A 57 -4.07 6.25 -1.26
C ALA A 57 -2.88 5.43 -1.76
N PHE A 58 -3.14 4.31 -2.42
CA PHE A 58 -2.11 3.61 -3.18
C PHE A 58 -1.93 4.22 -4.58
N ASN A 59 -0.76 3.95 -5.17
CA ASN A 59 -0.50 4.19 -6.59
C ASN A 59 -1.62 3.60 -7.48
N PRO A 60 -2.03 4.26 -8.57
CA PRO A 60 -2.97 3.69 -9.55
C PRO A 60 -2.59 2.30 -10.05
N LYS A 61 -1.29 2.00 -10.15
CA LYS A 61 -0.78 0.70 -10.63
C LYS A 61 -0.88 -0.42 -9.59
N MET A 62 -1.23 -0.10 -8.34
CA MET A 62 -1.30 -1.07 -7.24
C MET A 62 -2.70 -1.67 -7.06
N GLY A 63 -3.50 -1.78 -8.13
CA GLY A 63 -4.87 -2.32 -8.07
C GLY A 63 -4.96 -3.74 -7.48
N SER A 64 -3.96 -4.60 -7.71
CA SER A 64 -3.89 -5.93 -7.07
C SER A 64 -3.70 -5.83 -5.56
N MET A 65 -2.87 -4.89 -5.11
CA MET A 65 -2.60 -4.64 -3.71
C MET A 65 -3.83 -4.04 -3.01
N LYS A 66 -4.52 -3.10 -3.68
CA LYS A 66 -5.79 -2.54 -3.20
C LYS A 66 -6.84 -3.63 -2.93
N ARG A 67 -6.97 -4.62 -3.82
CA ARG A 67 -7.88 -5.76 -3.59
C ARG A 67 -7.52 -6.57 -2.34
N LEU A 68 -6.23 -6.75 -2.04
CA LEU A 68 -5.79 -7.45 -0.83
C LEU A 68 -6.03 -6.61 0.43
N TRP A 69 -5.78 -5.30 0.35
CA TRP A 69 -6.09 -4.35 1.40
C TRP A 69 -7.57 -4.33 1.75
N ASP A 70 -8.45 -4.17 0.76
CA ASP A 70 -9.91 -4.17 0.93
C ASP A 70 -10.41 -5.48 1.55
N GLY A 71 -9.72 -6.59 1.27
CA GLY A 71 -10.00 -7.90 1.85
C GLY A 71 -9.39 -8.14 3.24
N GLY A 72 -8.77 -7.13 3.87
CA GLY A 72 -8.12 -7.24 5.17
C GLY A 72 -6.91 -8.19 5.19
N LYS A 73 -6.31 -8.46 4.02
CA LYS A 73 -5.18 -9.40 3.85
C LYS A 73 -3.82 -8.70 3.86
N MET A 74 -3.81 -7.42 4.20
CA MET A 74 -2.62 -6.58 4.28
C MET A 74 -2.65 -5.75 5.55
N ALA A 75 -1.46 -5.35 5.98
CA ALA A 75 -1.26 -4.35 7.03
C ALA A 75 -0.20 -3.35 6.54
N LEU A 76 -0.30 -2.13 7.05
CA LEU A 76 0.63 -1.02 6.86
C LEU A 76 1.24 -0.66 8.21
#